data_AF-A9E0K5-F1
#
_entry.id   AF-A9E0K5-F1
#
_cell.length_a   1.000
_cell.length_b   1.000
_cell.length_c   1.000
_cell.angle_alpha   90.00
_cell.angle_beta   90.00
_cell.angle_gamma   90.00
#
_symmetry.space_group_name_H-M   'P 1'
#
loop_
_entity.id
_entity.type
_entity.pdbx_description
1 polymer ?
#
loop_
_entity_poly.entity_id
_entity_poly.type
_entity_poly.pdbx_seq_one_letter_code
_entity_poly.pdbx_strand_id
1 'polypeptide(L)'
;MNEDFIPFKSIGLCFSGGGYRATFFSLGVVSYYDKIQYKEKSLLENVEAISTVSGGTLFGVPFSKASQQKGFNFQTFFKKMYDKFEPANDKLLETAIAKLGDDEIWKKNPHKKRSLINAFALTYADMEVYKGNFNMFLDKEKLSNLKYVCFNSTEFSFGLAFRFQNCGLFGNKALNNKLLNELEGQLQLGDIAASSSCFPLGFEPLVFPDDYIKNQQSPAYKSVKSLKDFSDGVGIMDGGIADNQGIGSMMNISAARKRDDELNRELDLIVVNDVGSFKMNPWKPEAKKKDESASIKSTIFKLLNYFSVKPLYLLILLVGILLMVLNSMEIFKGKAWPALYIIGGIITGFGLLATVLGLVAGVAKGFLIRSVKSLFTKNVPPPLVDDVLSFSKLSVGLIQRMLTERVSSTVIMVNDIFLKQIRRLNYKLLYSDPDLRHKIITSTVYELNGEKTVYSKSFSFNKNINPAPSKLLTSVGLIASEMPTTLWWDETDIRLDRMDALIACGQFTSCYKLMDYILKLKKNKRIKLADEELIAIDALHDALQKDWKQFNENPLFLVEALKK
;
A
#
# COMPACT_ATOMS: atom_id res chain seq x y z
N MET A 1 11.58 32.74 22.03
CA MET A 1 10.74 32.06 23.05
C MET A 1 9.31 32.31 22.61
N ASN A 2 8.55 31.27 22.27
CA ASN A 2 7.19 31.45 21.73
C ASN A 2 6.25 31.89 22.86
N GLU A 3 5.97 33.19 22.93
CA GLU A 3 4.91 33.76 23.76
C GLU A 3 3.51 33.25 23.32
N ASP A 4 3.44 32.53 22.19
CA ASP A 4 2.23 32.06 21.52
C ASP A 4 2.09 30.53 21.47
N PHE A 5 2.47 29.76 22.50
CA PHE A 5 2.17 28.32 22.51
C PHE A 5 0.93 28.02 23.35
N ILE A 6 -0.11 27.42 22.74
CA ILE A 6 -1.32 27.00 23.46
C ILE A 6 -1.52 25.50 23.21
N PRO A 7 -1.25 24.63 24.20
CA PRO A 7 -1.37 23.18 24.04
C PRO A 7 -2.73 22.80 23.48
N PHE A 8 -2.74 21.85 22.53
CA PHE A 8 -3.96 21.30 21.93
C PHE A 8 -4.87 22.29 21.19
N LYS A 9 -4.52 23.58 21.05
CA LYS A 9 -5.37 24.55 20.36
C LYS A 9 -5.54 24.24 18.87
N SER A 10 -4.46 23.86 18.19
CA SER A 10 -4.50 23.43 16.81
C SER A 10 -3.71 22.14 16.60
N ILE A 11 -4.40 21.10 16.16
CA ILE A 11 -3.88 19.73 16.08
C ILE A 11 -3.81 19.29 14.62
N GLY A 12 -2.64 18.78 14.23
CA GLY A 12 -2.43 18.06 12.98
C GLY A 12 -2.28 16.56 13.22
N LEU A 13 -3.08 15.74 12.55
CA LEU A 13 -2.98 14.28 12.62
C LEU A 13 -2.33 13.73 11.36
N CYS A 14 -1.24 12.97 11.52
CA CYS A 14 -0.65 12.21 10.43
C CYS A 14 -1.10 10.75 10.54
N PHE A 15 -1.57 10.16 9.44
CA PHE A 15 -1.98 8.77 9.36
C PHE A 15 -1.10 8.04 8.36
N SER A 16 -0.26 7.12 8.86
CA SER A 16 0.72 6.42 8.04
C SER A 16 0.09 5.41 7.08
N GLY A 17 0.87 4.93 6.12
CA GLY A 17 0.50 3.77 5.32
C GLY A 17 0.53 2.45 6.10
N GLY A 18 -0.22 1.46 5.61
CA GLY A 18 -0.36 0.15 6.26
C GLY A 18 -1.64 -0.63 5.97
N GLY A 19 -2.37 -0.34 4.88
CA GLY A 19 -3.62 -1.04 4.55
C GLY A 19 -4.67 -0.93 5.67
N TYR A 20 -5.48 -1.96 5.87
CA TYR A 20 -6.50 -2.01 6.92
C TYR A 20 -5.93 -1.83 8.33
N ARG A 21 -4.69 -2.27 8.59
CA ARG A 21 -3.99 -1.96 9.86
C ARG A 21 -3.96 -0.46 10.12
N ALA A 22 -3.62 0.35 9.10
CA ALA A 22 -3.60 1.80 9.22
C ALA A 22 -5.02 2.39 9.30
N THR A 23 -5.94 1.90 8.48
CA THR A 23 -7.33 2.39 8.42
C THR A 23 -8.01 2.32 9.78
N PHE A 24 -8.00 1.15 10.42
CA PHE A 24 -8.76 0.92 11.65
C PHE A 24 -8.03 1.40 12.91
N PHE A 25 -6.70 1.41 12.91
CA PHE A 25 -5.95 2.13 13.94
C PHE A 25 -6.27 3.63 13.91
N SER A 26 -6.33 4.23 12.72
CA SER A 26 -6.67 5.65 12.55
C SER A 26 -8.11 5.95 12.97
N LEU A 27 -9.07 5.08 12.64
CA LEU A 27 -10.44 5.17 13.13
C LEU A 27 -10.48 5.14 14.67
N GLY A 28 -9.69 4.25 15.29
CA GLY A 28 -9.51 4.20 16.74
C GLY A 28 -8.97 5.51 17.32
N VAL A 29 -7.90 6.06 16.74
CA VAL A 29 -7.32 7.35 17.15
C VAL A 29 -8.37 8.45 17.12
N VAL A 30 -9.05 8.65 15.98
CA VAL A 30 -10.03 9.73 15.84
C VAL A 30 -11.24 9.52 16.75
N SER A 31 -11.69 8.28 16.94
CA SER A 31 -12.77 7.99 17.90
C SER A 31 -12.43 8.34 19.34
N TYR A 32 -11.16 8.26 19.71
CA TYR A 32 -10.74 8.67 21.03
C TYR A 32 -10.64 10.19 21.17
N TYR A 33 -10.19 10.88 20.11
CA TYR A 33 -10.20 12.35 20.06
C TYR A 33 -11.62 12.91 20.08
N ASP A 34 -12.57 12.21 19.45
CA ASP A 34 -14.00 12.55 19.52
C ASP A 34 -14.52 12.45 20.96
N LYS A 35 -14.20 11.35 21.64
CA LYS A 35 -14.63 11.07 23.01
C LYS A 35 -14.04 12.04 24.04
N ILE A 36 -12.73 12.27 24.02
CA ILE A 36 -12.05 12.98 25.10
C ILE A 36 -12.28 14.48 24.97
N GLN A 37 -12.56 15.14 26.09
CA GLN A 37 -12.86 16.57 26.10
C GLN A 37 -11.66 17.41 26.54
N TYR A 38 -11.51 18.57 25.91
CA TYR A 38 -10.58 19.63 26.29
C TYR A 38 -11.30 20.97 26.21
N LYS A 39 -11.35 21.72 27.32
CA LYS A 39 -12.13 22.96 27.46
C LYS A 39 -13.61 22.79 27.04
N GLU A 40 -14.26 21.78 27.61
CA GLU A 40 -15.69 21.44 27.42
C GLU A 40 -16.09 21.01 26.01
N LYS A 41 -15.14 20.89 25.09
CA LYS A 41 -15.36 20.45 23.71
C LYS A 41 -14.60 19.17 23.43
N SER A 42 -15.05 18.43 22.42
CA SER A 42 -14.29 17.28 21.94
C SER A 42 -12.90 17.74 21.48
N LEU A 43 -11.85 16.98 21.80
CA LEU A 43 -10.50 17.27 21.31
C LEU A 43 -10.42 17.19 19.78
N LEU A 44 -11.34 16.43 19.16
CA LEU A 44 -11.50 16.37 17.70
C LEU A 44 -11.85 17.73 17.08
N GLU A 45 -12.56 18.61 17.79
CA GLU A 45 -12.88 19.95 17.30
C GLU A 45 -11.62 20.82 17.07
N ASN A 46 -10.52 20.50 17.76
CA ASN A 46 -9.24 21.20 17.61
C ASN A 46 -8.35 20.58 16.52
N VAL A 47 -8.80 19.51 15.85
CA VAL A 47 -8.10 18.93 14.70
C VAL A 47 -8.36 19.77 13.46
N GLU A 48 -7.34 20.51 13.05
CA GLU A 48 -7.41 21.41 11.90
C GLU A 48 -6.75 20.85 10.65
N ALA A 49 -5.85 19.88 10.81
CA ALA A 49 -5.05 19.35 9.71
C ALA A 49 -4.99 17.83 9.72
N ILE A 50 -5.05 17.22 8.54
CA ILE A 50 -4.63 15.83 8.35
C ILE A 50 -3.64 15.68 7.19
N SER A 51 -2.71 14.73 7.36
CA SER A 51 -1.81 14.26 6.30
C SER A 51 -1.84 12.74 6.29
N THR A 52 -2.22 12.15 5.16
CA THR A 52 -2.49 10.70 5.12
C THR A 52 -1.76 10.00 4.00
N VAL A 53 -1.50 8.71 4.19
CA VAL A 53 -0.77 7.87 3.24
C VAL A 53 -1.42 6.49 3.19
N SER A 54 -1.66 5.93 1.99
CA SER A 54 -2.09 4.54 1.80
C SER A 54 -3.31 4.17 2.63
N GLY A 55 -3.23 3.14 3.49
CA GLY A 55 -4.32 2.79 4.42
C GLY A 55 -4.78 3.95 5.32
N GLY A 56 -3.89 4.86 5.71
CA GLY A 56 -4.27 6.11 6.37
C GLY A 56 -5.16 7.00 5.49
N THR A 57 -4.97 6.99 4.16
CA THR A 57 -5.84 7.70 3.20
C THR A 57 -7.20 7.02 3.03
N LEU A 58 -7.28 5.68 3.16
CA LEU A 58 -8.55 4.96 3.17
C LEU A 58 -9.44 5.37 4.33
N PHE A 59 -8.87 5.73 5.48
CA PHE A 59 -9.63 6.39 6.55
C PHE A 59 -9.79 7.90 6.32
N GLY A 60 -8.69 8.57 5.94
CA GLY A 60 -8.60 10.03 5.89
C GLY A 60 -9.53 10.69 4.87
N VAL A 61 -9.71 10.08 3.70
CA VAL A 61 -10.62 10.62 2.66
C VAL A 61 -12.08 10.59 3.14
N PRO A 62 -12.64 9.44 3.59
CA PRO A 62 -13.97 9.39 4.18
C PRO A 62 -14.16 10.32 5.37
N PHE A 63 -13.20 10.35 6.29
CA PHE A 63 -13.28 11.21 7.46
C PHE A 63 -13.30 12.69 7.07
N SER A 64 -12.40 13.12 6.18
CA SER A 64 -12.35 14.50 5.69
C SER A 64 -13.64 14.89 5.00
N LYS A 65 -14.16 14.02 4.13
CA LYS A 65 -15.42 14.26 3.44
C LYS A 65 -16.57 14.41 4.45
N ALA A 66 -16.68 13.49 5.40
CA ALA A 66 -17.76 13.47 6.36
C ALA A 66 -17.71 14.69 7.29
N SER A 67 -16.52 15.11 7.73
CA SER A 67 -16.34 16.26 8.63
C SER A 67 -16.73 17.60 8.01
N GLN A 68 -16.82 17.71 6.68
CA GLN A 68 -17.35 18.90 6.01
C GLN A 68 -18.88 18.91 5.88
N GLN A 69 -19.57 17.84 6.23
CA GLN A 69 -21.03 17.77 6.09
C GLN A 69 -21.72 18.52 7.22
N LYS A 70 -22.76 19.28 6.88
CA LYS A 70 -23.61 19.95 7.88
C LYS A 70 -24.22 18.91 8.82
N GLY A 71 -24.07 19.12 10.13
CA GLY A 71 -24.57 18.19 11.15
C GLY A 71 -23.74 16.91 11.27
N PHE A 72 -22.46 16.95 10.88
CA PHE A 72 -21.53 15.84 11.09
C PHE A 72 -21.59 15.32 12.54
N ASN A 73 -21.79 14.03 12.68
CA ASN A 73 -21.77 13.30 13.94
C ASN A 73 -20.79 12.14 13.80
N PHE A 74 -19.76 12.12 14.65
CA PHE A 74 -18.68 11.15 14.53
C PHE A 74 -19.16 9.72 14.78
N GLN A 75 -20.04 9.47 15.76
CA GLN A 75 -20.57 8.13 16.03
C GLN A 75 -21.31 7.54 14.81
N THR A 76 -22.08 8.36 14.10
CA THR A 76 -22.76 7.95 12.86
C THR A 76 -21.75 7.61 11.77
N PHE A 77 -20.71 8.42 11.62
CA PHE A 77 -19.61 8.14 10.68
C PHE A 77 -18.83 6.88 11.07
N PHE A 78 -18.53 6.69 12.35
CA PHE A 78 -17.86 5.51 12.89
C PHE A 78 -18.65 4.26 12.51
N LYS A 79 -19.96 4.24 12.79
CA LYS A 79 -20.83 3.11 12.46
C LYS A 79 -20.86 2.83 10.95
N LYS A 80 -20.97 3.87 10.12
CA LYS A 80 -20.90 3.72 8.65
C LYS A 80 -19.58 3.10 8.20
N MET A 81 -18.44 3.54 8.75
CA MET A 81 -17.14 2.98 8.43
C MET A 81 -16.99 1.55 8.96
N TYR A 82 -17.44 1.29 10.18
CA TYR A 82 -17.41 -0.01 10.81
C TYR A 82 -18.22 -1.03 9.99
N ASP A 83 -19.51 -0.78 9.81
CA ASP A 83 -20.44 -1.68 9.12
C ASP A 83 -20.00 -1.93 7.67
N LYS A 84 -19.34 -0.96 7.02
CA LYS A 84 -18.94 -1.11 5.62
C LYS A 84 -17.74 -2.05 5.43
N PHE A 85 -16.87 -2.13 6.43
CA PHE A 85 -15.61 -2.86 6.35
C PHE A 85 -15.52 -4.01 7.34
N GLU A 86 -16.52 -4.23 8.19
CA GLU A 86 -16.57 -5.43 9.01
C GLU A 86 -16.50 -6.68 8.12
N PRO A 87 -15.85 -7.77 8.57
CA PRO A 87 -15.57 -8.91 7.69
C PRO A 87 -16.78 -9.51 6.97
N ALA A 88 -17.96 -9.45 7.57
CA ALA A 88 -19.19 -9.95 6.96
C ALA A 88 -19.66 -9.13 5.74
N ASN A 89 -19.30 -7.83 5.69
CA ASN A 89 -19.78 -6.88 4.69
C ASN A 89 -18.68 -6.40 3.74
N ASP A 90 -17.40 -6.64 4.08
CA ASP A 90 -16.29 -6.20 3.26
C ASP A 90 -16.24 -6.97 1.92
N LYS A 91 -16.61 -6.25 0.85
CA LYS A 91 -16.57 -6.73 -0.53
C LYS A 91 -15.63 -5.94 -1.40
N LEU A 92 -14.69 -5.17 -0.82
CA LEU A 92 -13.82 -4.27 -1.57
C LEU A 92 -13.00 -5.02 -2.63
N LEU A 93 -12.25 -6.05 -2.21
CA LEU A 93 -11.41 -6.85 -3.11
C LEU A 93 -12.25 -7.62 -4.13
N GLU A 94 -13.32 -8.30 -3.68
CA GLU A 94 -14.24 -9.05 -4.54
C GLU A 94 -14.82 -8.15 -5.65
N THR A 95 -15.33 -6.97 -5.27
CA THR A 95 -15.91 -6.02 -6.21
C THR A 95 -14.87 -5.50 -7.18
N ALA A 96 -13.66 -5.15 -6.72
CA ALA A 96 -12.58 -4.70 -7.61
C ALA A 96 -12.18 -5.78 -8.64
N ILE A 97 -12.06 -7.05 -8.21
CA ILE A 97 -11.77 -8.16 -9.12
C ILE A 97 -12.91 -8.37 -10.14
N ALA A 98 -14.17 -8.30 -9.68
CA ALA A 98 -15.32 -8.40 -10.58
C ALA A 98 -15.31 -7.29 -11.65
N LYS A 99 -15.03 -6.04 -11.24
CA LYS A 99 -14.89 -4.91 -12.17
C LYS A 99 -13.72 -5.08 -13.14
N LEU A 100 -12.60 -5.64 -12.68
CA LEU A 100 -11.47 -5.94 -13.54
C LEU A 100 -11.86 -6.90 -14.67
N GLY A 101 -12.75 -7.85 -14.41
CA GLY A 101 -13.25 -8.83 -15.38
C GLY A 101 -14.35 -8.34 -16.33
N ASP A 102 -15.07 -7.27 -16.00
CA ASP A 102 -16.27 -6.82 -16.72
C ASP A 102 -15.99 -5.80 -17.84
N ASP A 103 -16.13 -6.23 -19.10
CA ASP A 103 -15.92 -5.38 -20.29
C ASP A 103 -16.86 -4.18 -20.38
N GLU A 104 -18.10 -4.28 -19.91
CA GLU A 104 -19.08 -3.18 -19.97
C GLU A 104 -18.69 -2.05 -19.03
N ILE A 105 -18.06 -2.36 -17.89
CA ILE A 105 -17.54 -1.34 -16.97
C ILE A 105 -16.42 -0.54 -17.62
N TRP A 106 -15.51 -1.17 -18.35
CA TRP A 106 -14.43 -0.48 -19.06
C TRP A 106 -14.94 0.34 -20.24
N LYS A 107 -15.93 -0.17 -21.00
CA LYS A 107 -16.61 0.61 -22.04
C LYS A 107 -17.30 1.86 -21.50
N LYS A 108 -17.90 1.79 -20.30
CA LYS A 108 -18.52 2.94 -19.61
C LYS A 108 -17.51 3.94 -19.04
N ASN A 109 -16.25 3.54 -18.88
CA ASN A 109 -15.18 4.35 -18.32
C ASN A 109 -13.95 4.40 -19.26
N PRO A 110 -14.10 4.90 -20.50
CA PRO A 110 -13.06 4.80 -21.53
C PRO A 110 -11.79 5.61 -21.23
N HIS A 111 -11.86 6.55 -20.29
CA HIS A 111 -10.71 7.33 -19.81
C HIS A 111 -9.77 6.51 -18.92
N LYS A 112 -10.27 5.45 -18.26
CA LYS A 112 -9.47 4.60 -17.38
C LYS A 112 -8.87 3.44 -18.14
N LYS A 113 -7.56 3.23 -17.98
CA LYS A 113 -6.90 2.02 -18.47
C LYS A 113 -7.32 0.81 -17.63
N ARG A 114 -7.67 -0.30 -18.29
CA ARG A 114 -7.95 -1.58 -17.62
C ARG A 114 -6.72 -2.05 -16.84
N SER A 115 -6.81 -1.96 -15.52
CA SER A 115 -5.78 -2.35 -14.54
C SER A 115 -6.46 -2.67 -13.20
N LEU A 116 -5.76 -3.39 -12.33
CA LEU A 116 -6.32 -3.74 -11.02
C LEU A 116 -6.57 -2.48 -10.20
N ILE A 117 -5.65 -1.51 -10.22
CA ILE A 117 -5.81 -0.30 -9.43
C ILE A 117 -6.98 0.58 -9.92
N ASN A 118 -7.21 0.68 -11.22
CA ASN A 118 -8.36 1.43 -11.75
C ASN A 118 -9.68 0.72 -11.41
N ALA A 119 -9.66 -0.61 -11.27
CA ALA A 119 -10.81 -1.34 -10.76
C ALA A 119 -11.08 -0.99 -9.28
N PHE A 120 -10.06 -0.89 -8.43
CA PHE A 120 -10.19 -0.36 -7.06
C PHE A 120 -10.69 1.09 -7.05
N ALA A 121 -10.15 1.96 -7.90
CA ALA A 121 -10.59 3.36 -8.01
C ALA A 121 -12.09 3.46 -8.35
N LEU A 122 -12.55 2.64 -9.31
CA LEU A 122 -13.97 2.52 -9.63
C LEU A 122 -14.79 1.94 -8.47
N THR A 123 -14.27 0.96 -7.73
CA THR A 123 -14.95 0.42 -6.54
C THR A 123 -15.10 1.47 -5.46
N TYR A 124 -14.06 2.24 -5.15
CA TYR A 124 -14.14 3.36 -4.21
C TYR A 124 -15.14 4.43 -4.69
N ALA A 125 -15.13 4.79 -5.97
CA ALA A 125 -16.05 5.79 -6.52
C ALA A 125 -17.55 5.44 -6.32
N ASP A 126 -17.88 4.15 -6.24
CA ASP A 126 -19.25 3.67 -5.99
C ASP A 126 -19.62 3.59 -4.49
N MET A 127 -18.63 3.61 -3.59
CA MET A 127 -18.87 3.59 -2.15
C MET A 127 -19.31 4.96 -1.67
N GLU A 128 -20.43 5.03 -0.93
CA GLU A 128 -20.99 6.29 -0.40
C GLU A 128 -19.92 7.10 0.37
N VAL A 129 -19.10 6.45 1.17
CA VAL A 129 -18.07 7.11 2.00
C VAL A 129 -16.94 7.77 1.18
N TYR A 130 -16.70 7.34 -0.07
CA TYR A 130 -15.69 7.92 -0.98
C TYR A 130 -16.30 8.67 -2.17
N LYS A 131 -17.62 8.70 -2.33
CA LYS A 131 -18.26 9.41 -3.44
C LYS A 131 -18.05 10.92 -3.34
N GLY A 132 -17.67 11.58 -4.43
CA GLY A 132 -17.46 13.03 -4.47
C GLY A 132 -16.16 13.41 -5.18
N ASN A 133 -15.82 14.69 -5.16
CA ASN A 133 -14.59 15.21 -5.74
C ASN A 133 -13.86 16.14 -4.77
N PHE A 134 -12.60 16.41 -5.08
CA PHE A 134 -11.71 17.20 -4.23
C PHE A 134 -12.11 18.69 -4.13
N ASN A 135 -12.97 19.19 -5.03
CA ASN A 135 -13.47 20.57 -5.01
C ASN A 135 -14.05 20.99 -3.66
N MET A 136 -14.63 20.04 -2.91
CA MET A 136 -15.21 20.32 -1.60
C MET A 136 -14.19 20.82 -0.56
N PHE A 137 -12.90 20.64 -0.80
CA PHE A 137 -11.83 21.08 0.10
C PHE A 137 -11.18 22.41 -0.31
N LEU A 138 -11.53 22.98 -1.46
CA LEU A 138 -10.86 24.16 -2.02
C LEU A 138 -11.40 25.48 -1.48
N ASP A 139 -12.68 25.51 -1.13
CA ASP A 139 -13.33 26.70 -0.59
C ASP A 139 -13.17 26.75 0.94
N LYS A 140 -12.08 27.39 1.39
CA LYS A 140 -11.70 27.49 2.82
C LYS A 140 -12.80 28.08 3.70
N GLU A 141 -13.61 29.00 3.18
CA GLU A 141 -14.68 29.66 3.96
C GLU A 141 -15.83 28.71 4.30
N LYS A 142 -15.98 27.63 3.52
CA LYS A 142 -17.01 26.62 3.72
C LYS A 142 -16.54 25.42 4.52
N LEU A 143 -15.25 25.35 4.86
CA LEU A 143 -14.70 24.23 5.62
C LEU A 143 -15.11 24.34 7.10
N SER A 144 -15.28 23.17 7.71
CA SER A 144 -15.48 23.04 9.14
C SER A 144 -14.16 23.24 9.90
N ASN A 145 -14.01 22.62 11.07
CA ASN A 145 -12.78 22.65 11.84
C ASN A 145 -11.58 22.05 11.07
N LEU A 146 -11.80 21.01 10.26
CA LEU A 146 -10.74 20.40 9.45
C LEU A 146 -10.47 21.24 8.19
N LYS A 147 -9.57 22.22 8.33
CA LYS A 147 -9.23 23.21 7.29
C LYS A 147 -8.18 22.73 6.30
N TYR A 148 -7.29 21.83 6.71
CA TYR A 148 -6.13 21.41 5.91
C TYR A 148 -6.13 19.91 5.68
N VAL A 149 -6.17 19.51 4.43
CA VAL A 149 -6.11 18.10 4.04
C VAL A 149 -4.97 17.89 3.05
N CYS A 150 -4.20 16.83 3.25
CA CYS A 150 -3.21 16.36 2.30
C CYS A 150 -3.27 14.83 2.19
N PHE A 151 -3.69 14.34 1.03
CA PHE A 151 -3.62 12.93 0.70
C PHE A 151 -2.36 12.69 -0.14
N ASN A 152 -1.43 11.89 0.37
CA ASN A 152 -0.09 11.76 -0.23
C ASN A 152 -0.01 10.58 -1.20
N SER A 153 0.63 10.80 -2.33
CA SER A 153 1.07 9.81 -3.29
C SER A 153 2.51 10.10 -3.73
N THR A 154 3.07 9.27 -4.60
CA THR A 154 4.40 9.44 -5.19
C THR A 154 4.27 9.47 -6.69
N GLU A 155 4.91 10.43 -7.35
CA GLU A 155 4.99 10.44 -8.82
C GLU A 155 6.34 9.94 -9.34
N PHE A 156 6.30 9.27 -10.49
CA PHE A 156 7.44 8.51 -10.99
C PHE A 156 8.27 9.23 -12.06
N SER A 157 7.85 10.43 -12.48
CA SER A 157 8.61 11.23 -13.46
C SER A 157 9.84 11.86 -12.80
N PHE A 158 9.70 12.36 -11.57
CA PHE A 158 10.79 12.98 -10.79
C PHE A 158 11.06 12.28 -9.46
N GLY A 159 10.28 11.26 -9.08
CA GLY A 159 10.45 10.53 -7.82
C GLY A 159 10.10 11.36 -6.59
N LEU A 160 9.18 12.32 -6.73
CA LEU A 160 8.76 13.24 -5.68
C LEU A 160 7.39 12.84 -5.12
N ALA A 161 7.12 13.28 -3.88
CA ALA A 161 5.78 13.19 -3.31
C ALA A 161 4.80 14.05 -4.13
N PHE A 162 3.72 13.45 -4.60
CA PHE A 162 2.59 14.12 -5.24
C PHE A 162 1.47 14.29 -4.20
N ARG A 163 1.02 15.53 -3.99
CA ARG A 163 0.10 15.87 -2.90
C ARG A 163 -1.24 16.33 -3.45
N PHE A 164 -2.30 15.58 -3.14
CA PHE A 164 -3.67 16.06 -3.28
C PHE A 164 -3.99 16.88 -2.02
N GLN A 165 -3.79 18.20 -2.09
CA GLN A 165 -3.87 19.08 -0.92
C GLN A 165 -4.55 20.41 -1.25
N ASN A 166 -5.23 20.97 -0.25
CA ASN A 166 -5.93 22.25 -0.36
C ASN A 166 -5.13 23.45 0.19
N CYS A 167 -3.87 23.21 0.53
CA CYS A 167 -2.92 24.25 0.93
C CYS A 167 -1.54 23.93 0.35
N GLY A 168 -0.80 24.96 -0.04
CA GLY A 168 0.48 24.78 -0.73
C GLY A 168 0.30 24.38 -2.18
N LEU A 169 1.22 23.54 -2.69
CA LEU A 169 1.30 23.19 -4.10
C LEU A 169 0.54 21.89 -4.40
N PHE A 170 -0.52 21.95 -5.20
CA PHE A 170 -1.14 20.75 -5.73
C PHE A 170 -0.14 19.96 -6.60
N GLY A 171 0.02 18.66 -6.33
CA GLY A 171 1.08 17.84 -6.92
C GLY A 171 2.42 18.05 -6.22
N ASN A 172 3.42 18.55 -6.93
CA ASN A 172 4.77 18.78 -6.40
C ASN A 172 5.46 19.97 -7.07
N LYS A 173 6.64 20.38 -6.60
CA LYS A 173 7.36 21.55 -7.13
C LYS A 173 7.71 21.46 -8.63
N ALA A 174 8.01 20.26 -9.14
CA ALA A 174 8.38 20.06 -10.54
C ALA A 174 7.15 20.08 -11.47
N LEU A 175 6.04 19.50 -11.02
CA LEU A 175 4.82 19.36 -11.83
C LEU A 175 3.80 20.51 -11.65
N ASN A 176 3.83 21.21 -10.51
CA ASN A 176 2.83 22.23 -10.18
C ASN A 176 2.91 23.42 -11.14
N ASN A 177 1.75 23.80 -11.67
CA ASN A 177 1.58 24.98 -12.49
C ASN A 177 0.10 25.40 -12.51
N LYS A 178 -0.21 26.58 -13.06
CA LYS A 178 -1.58 27.11 -13.10
C LYS A 178 -2.57 26.19 -13.84
N LEU A 179 -2.15 25.60 -14.97
CA LEU A 179 -3.02 24.72 -15.77
C LEU A 179 -3.36 23.43 -15.01
N LEU A 180 -2.39 22.88 -14.27
CA LEU A 180 -2.62 21.72 -13.42
C LEU A 180 -3.66 22.01 -12.33
N ASN A 181 -3.58 23.19 -11.70
CA ASN A 181 -4.52 23.57 -10.64
C ASN A 181 -5.97 23.66 -11.13
N GLU A 182 -6.22 23.92 -12.41
CA GLU A 182 -7.58 23.90 -13.00
C GLU A 182 -8.25 22.52 -12.94
N LEU A 183 -7.46 21.45 -12.77
CA LEU A 183 -7.96 20.08 -12.65
C LEU A 183 -8.21 19.65 -11.20
N GLU A 184 -7.67 20.37 -10.21
CA GLU A 184 -7.60 19.88 -8.82
C GLU A 184 -8.99 19.57 -8.23
N GLY A 185 -9.98 20.42 -8.50
CA GLY A 185 -11.35 20.23 -8.02
C GLY A 185 -12.11 19.09 -8.71
N GLN A 186 -11.64 18.63 -9.88
CA GLN A 186 -12.34 17.63 -10.70
C GLN A 186 -12.05 16.20 -10.24
N LEU A 187 -11.00 16.01 -9.43
CA LEU A 187 -10.49 14.70 -9.06
C LEU A 187 -11.47 13.97 -8.15
N GLN A 188 -11.85 12.74 -8.52
CA GLN A 188 -12.70 11.92 -7.69
C GLN A 188 -11.93 11.47 -6.44
N LEU A 189 -12.61 11.49 -5.29
CA LEU A 189 -12.01 11.04 -4.04
C LEU A 189 -11.63 9.54 -4.08
N GLY A 190 -12.36 8.73 -4.84
CA GLY A 190 -12.02 7.32 -5.09
C GLY A 190 -10.70 7.13 -5.83
N ASP A 191 -10.38 8.00 -6.80
CA ASP A 191 -9.09 7.96 -7.51
C ASP A 191 -7.94 8.36 -6.58
N ILE A 192 -8.15 9.39 -5.74
CA ILE A 192 -7.18 9.83 -4.73
C ILE A 192 -6.89 8.69 -3.74
N ALA A 193 -7.93 8.04 -3.24
CA ALA A 193 -7.80 6.90 -2.33
C ALA A 193 -7.01 5.75 -2.98
N ALA A 194 -7.39 5.34 -4.20
CA ALA A 194 -6.70 4.29 -4.93
C ALA A 194 -5.22 4.61 -5.18
N SER A 195 -4.93 5.82 -5.65
CA SER A 195 -3.56 6.30 -5.92
C SER A 195 -2.69 6.25 -4.67
N SER A 196 -3.22 6.71 -3.54
CA SER A 196 -2.47 6.72 -2.28
C SER A 196 -2.21 5.31 -1.75
N SER A 197 -3.06 4.32 -2.06
CA SER A 197 -2.94 2.93 -1.62
C SER A 197 -2.33 1.97 -2.66
N CYS A 198 -1.80 2.51 -3.77
CA CYS A 198 -1.28 1.74 -4.90
C CYS A 198 0.16 1.25 -4.63
N PHE A 199 0.35 0.31 -3.70
CA PHE A 199 1.69 -0.12 -3.28
C PHE A 199 2.44 -0.86 -4.41
N PRO A 200 3.75 -0.62 -4.59
CA PRO A 200 4.55 -1.30 -5.61
C PRO A 200 4.56 -2.83 -5.46
N LEU A 201 4.62 -3.55 -6.58
CA LEU A 201 4.50 -5.02 -6.75
C LEU A 201 3.07 -5.57 -6.75
N GLY A 202 2.13 -4.94 -6.04
CA GLY A 202 0.72 -5.37 -6.03
C GLY A 202 -0.13 -4.74 -7.12
N PHE A 203 0.22 -3.53 -7.56
CA PHE A 203 -0.60 -2.70 -8.44
C PHE A 203 0.22 -1.97 -9.50
N GLU A 204 -0.40 -1.68 -10.65
CA GLU A 204 0.09 -0.73 -11.65
C GLU A 204 -0.16 0.71 -11.19
N PRO A 205 0.66 1.72 -11.57
CA PRO A 205 0.36 3.13 -11.28
C PRO A 205 -0.94 3.60 -11.95
N LEU A 206 -1.66 4.54 -11.31
CA LEU A 206 -2.63 5.37 -12.04
C LEU A 206 -1.90 6.41 -12.88
N VAL A 207 -2.43 6.72 -14.06
CA VAL A 207 -1.82 7.68 -14.98
C VAL A 207 -2.54 9.02 -14.90
N PHE A 208 -1.88 10.05 -14.37
CA PHE A 208 -2.41 11.41 -14.29
C PHE A 208 -2.06 12.22 -15.55
N PRO A 209 -2.98 13.04 -16.11
CA PRO A 209 -4.38 13.22 -15.72
C PRO A 209 -5.34 12.19 -16.34
N ASP A 210 -4.84 11.29 -17.20
CA ASP A 210 -5.63 10.46 -18.11
C ASP A 210 -6.67 9.59 -17.40
N ASP A 211 -6.28 8.88 -16.35
CA ASP A 211 -7.16 8.02 -15.56
C ASP A 211 -8.09 8.82 -14.62
N TYR A 212 -7.82 10.10 -14.36
CA TYR A 212 -8.55 10.92 -13.36
C TYR A 212 -9.64 11.78 -13.99
N ILE A 213 -9.43 12.25 -15.22
CA ILE A 213 -10.32 13.22 -15.86
C ILE A 213 -11.23 12.53 -16.86
N LYS A 214 -12.51 12.37 -16.48
CA LYS A 214 -13.53 11.74 -17.33
C LYS A 214 -13.77 12.51 -18.64
N ASN A 215 -13.81 13.84 -18.58
CA ASN A 215 -13.99 14.69 -19.76
C ASN A 215 -12.63 15.11 -20.37
N GLN A 216 -12.01 14.19 -21.11
CA GLN A 216 -10.77 14.43 -21.84
C GLN A 216 -10.92 15.39 -23.04
N GLN A 217 -12.13 15.89 -23.30
CA GLN A 217 -12.36 16.94 -24.30
C GLN A 217 -12.36 18.36 -23.71
N SER A 218 -12.35 18.48 -22.38
CA SER A 218 -12.35 19.76 -21.68
C SER A 218 -11.10 20.60 -22.01
N PRO A 219 -11.21 21.94 -22.04
CA PRO A 219 -10.06 22.82 -22.24
C PRO A 219 -8.96 22.58 -21.20
N ALA A 220 -9.32 22.47 -19.91
CA ALA A 220 -8.36 22.25 -18.83
C ALA A 220 -7.54 20.96 -19.03
N TYR A 221 -8.17 19.84 -19.40
CA TYR A 221 -7.46 18.60 -19.68
C TYR A 221 -6.50 18.75 -20.87
N LYS A 222 -6.97 19.34 -21.99
CA LYS A 222 -6.15 19.54 -23.19
C LYS A 222 -4.96 20.46 -22.92
N SER A 223 -5.16 21.52 -22.13
CA SER A 223 -4.12 22.43 -21.69
C SER A 223 -3.04 21.69 -20.89
N VAL A 224 -3.43 20.85 -19.92
CA VAL A 224 -2.46 20.04 -19.16
C VAL A 224 -1.75 19.04 -20.07
N LYS A 225 -2.45 18.33 -20.97
CA LYS A 225 -1.83 17.38 -21.90
C LYS A 225 -0.89 18.02 -22.93
N SER A 226 -1.01 19.32 -23.18
CA SER A 226 -0.08 20.05 -24.05
C SER A 226 1.28 20.30 -23.40
N LEU A 227 1.38 20.16 -22.07
CA LEU A 227 2.64 20.27 -21.34
C LEU A 227 3.49 19.02 -21.54
N LYS A 228 4.78 19.22 -21.79
CA LYS A 228 5.76 18.15 -22.02
C LYS A 228 5.75 17.08 -20.92
N ASP A 229 5.63 17.50 -19.66
CA ASP A 229 5.70 16.58 -18.52
C ASP A 229 4.42 15.72 -18.36
N PHE A 230 3.33 16.07 -19.05
CA PHE A 230 2.04 15.38 -18.97
C PHE A 230 1.59 14.76 -20.31
N SER A 231 2.34 14.97 -21.40
CA SER A 231 1.96 14.49 -22.75
C SER A 231 1.77 12.98 -22.78
N ASP A 232 2.65 12.24 -22.10
CA ASP A 232 2.57 10.77 -21.96
C ASP A 232 1.88 10.32 -20.67
N GLY A 233 1.46 11.28 -19.85
CA GLY A 233 0.92 11.05 -18.51
C GLY A 233 1.99 10.82 -17.45
N VAL A 234 1.60 10.98 -16.19
CA VAL A 234 2.47 10.84 -15.00
C VAL A 234 1.99 9.65 -14.19
N GLY A 235 2.86 8.68 -13.94
CA GLY A 235 2.54 7.54 -13.08
C GLY A 235 2.50 7.97 -11.61
N ILE A 236 1.37 7.73 -10.95
CA ILE A 236 1.11 8.00 -9.53
C ILE A 236 0.96 6.68 -8.77
N MET A 237 1.72 6.51 -7.69
CA MET A 237 1.70 5.33 -6.81
C MET A 237 1.60 5.73 -5.33
N ASP A 238 1.60 4.71 -4.46
CA ASP A 238 1.49 4.87 -3.00
C ASP A 238 2.44 5.93 -2.43
N GLY A 239 1.92 6.75 -1.52
CA GLY A 239 2.69 7.81 -0.87
C GLY A 239 3.78 7.29 0.06
N GLY A 240 3.69 6.02 0.47
CA GLY A 240 4.63 5.35 1.34
C GLY A 240 6.04 5.19 0.78
N ILE A 241 6.18 5.31 -0.54
CA ILE A 241 7.48 5.32 -1.23
C ILE A 241 8.28 6.57 -0.84
N ALA A 242 7.64 7.75 -0.86
CA ALA A 242 8.29 9.02 -0.55
C ALA A 242 8.26 9.36 0.96
N ASP A 243 7.10 9.20 1.61
CA ASP A 243 6.92 9.48 3.03
C ASP A 243 5.73 8.69 3.59
N ASN A 244 6.00 7.49 4.13
CA ASN A 244 4.95 6.64 4.71
C ASN A 244 4.23 7.24 5.91
N GLN A 245 4.80 8.26 6.55
CA GLN A 245 4.24 8.81 7.78
C GLN A 245 3.45 10.09 7.53
N GLY A 246 3.54 10.66 6.33
CA GLY A 246 2.91 11.95 5.99
C GLY A 246 3.48 13.14 6.77
N ILE A 247 4.65 12.99 7.41
CA ILE A 247 5.29 14.02 8.24
C ILE A 247 5.67 15.23 7.39
N GLY A 248 6.31 15.02 6.24
CA GLY A 248 6.81 16.12 5.41
C GLY A 248 5.68 17.05 4.96
N SER A 249 4.54 16.48 4.59
CA SER A 249 3.36 17.25 4.21
C SER A 249 2.72 17.96 5.40
N MET A 250 2.67 17.33 6.58
CA MET A 250 2.20 18.00 7.79
C MET A 250 3.09 19.18 8.20
N MET A 251 4.40 19.04 8.06
CA MET A 251 5.33 20.15 8.29
C MET A 251 5.12 21.30 7.29
N ASN A 252 4.83 20.98 6.03
CA ASN A 252 4.47 21.99 5.02
C ASN A 252 3.17 22.71 5.39
N ILE A 253 2.15 21.99 5.88
CA ILE A 253 0.90 22.58 6.38
C ILE A 253 1.20 23.54 7.54
N SER A 254 1.94 23.07 8.55
CA SER A 254 2.30 23.89 9.72
C SER A 254 3.05 25.17 9.33
N ALA A 255 4.02 25.05 8.43
CA ALA A 255 4.78 26.20 7.93
C ALA A 255 3.94 27.13 7.04
N ALA A 256 2.95 26.60 6.30
CA ALA A 256 2.03 27.40 5.51
C ALA A 256 1.10 28.23 6.41
N ARG A 257 0.56 27.65 7.49
CA ARG A 257 -0.26 28.37 8.49
C ARG A 257 0.49 29.53 9.14
N LYS A 258 1.80 29.38 9.35
CA LYS A 258 2.65 30.46 9.86
C LYS A 258 2.78 31.64 8.88
N ARG A 259 2.66 31.39 7.58
CA ARG A 259 2.74 32.42 6.53
C ARG A 259 1.38 32.99 6.14
N ASP A 260 0.31 32.49 6.74
CA ASP A 260 -1.05 32.96 6.51
C ASP A 260 -1.29 34.22 7.36
N ASP A 261 -1.73 35.31 6.73
CA ASP A 261 -1.86 36.62 7.39
C ASP A 261 -2.92 36.62 8.51
N GLU A 262 -3.92 35.74 8.43
CA GLU A 262 -4.99 35.65 9.44
C GLU A 262 -4.58 34.79 10.65
N LEU A 263 -3.88 33.68 10.40
CA LEU A 263 -3.48 32.75 11.47
C LEU A 263 -2.13 33.12 12.09
N ASN A 264 -1.14 33.44 11.26
CA ASN A 264 0.25 33.74 11.61
C ASN A 264 0.84 32.79 12.68
N ARG A 265 0.48 31.50 12.64
CA ARG A 265 0.87 30.51 13.65
C ARG A 265 1.06 29.10 13.06
N GLU A 266 2.02 28.38 13.59
CA GLU A 266 2.22 26.94 13.36
C GLU A 266 1.15 26.08 14.07
N LEU A 267 1.11 24.79 13.78
CA LEU A 267 0.33 23.84 14.59
C LEU A 267 0.88 23.79 16.01
N ASP A 268 -0.01 23.79 16.99
CA ASP A 268 0.37 23.65 18.40
C ASP A 268 0.69 22.18 18.75
N LEU A 269 0.11 21.23 18.02
CA LEU A 269 0.39 19.81 18.19
C LEU A 269 0.35 19.07 16.86
N ILE A 270 1.38 18.25 16.61
CA ILE A 270 1.45 17.29 15.51
C ILE A 270 1.49 15.90 16.11
N VAL A 271 0.55 15.05 15.71
CA VAL A 271 0.40 13.68 16.19
C VAL A 271 0.66 12.74 15.02
N VAL A 272 1.77 12.01 15.07
CA VAL A 272 2.13 11.02 14.06
C VAL A 272 1.59 9.65 14.49
N ASN A 273 0.56 9.16 13.81
CA ASN A 273 -0.05 7.85 14.05
C ASN A 273 0.52 6.86 13.03
N ASP A 274 1.41 5.99 13.51
CA ASP A 274 2.25 5.17 12.65
C ASP A 274 2.11 3.68 12.94
N VAL A 275 1.60 2.95 11.94
CA VAL A 275 1.39 1.52 12.02
C VAL A 275 2.48 0.71 11.32
N GLY A 276 3.52 1.36 10.80
CA GLY A 276 4.62 0.65 10.15
C GLY A 276 5.38 -0.21 11.16
N SER A 277 5.81 -1.41 10.77
CA SER A 277 6.65 -2.24 11.65
C SER A 277 8.12 -1.84 11.60
N PHE A 278 8.82 -1.87 12.73
CA PHE A 278 10.28 -1.81 12.77
C PHE A 278 10.94 -3.17 12.48
N LYS A 279 10.16 -4.27 12.55
CA LYS A 279 10.62 -5.64 12.34
C LYS A 279 10.84 -5.89 10.85
N MET A 280 11.90 -6.60 10.52
CA MET A 280 12.16 -7.14 9.18
C MET A 280 12.40 -8.62 9.34
N ASN A 281 11.78 -9.44 8.49
CA ASN A 281 12.12 -10.85 8.42
C ASN A 281 13.52 -10.98 7.83
N PRO A 282 14.49 -11.61 8.53
CA PRO A 282 15.83 -11.77 8.00
C PRO A 282 15.78 -12.49 6.65
N TRP A 283 16.47 -11.94 5.64
CA TRP A 283 16.68 -12.65 4.39
C TRP A 283 17.42 -13.95 4.67
N LYS A 284 16.95 -15.04 4.09
CA LYS A 284 17.57 -16.36 4.21
C LYS A 284 18.04 -16.80 2.81
N PRO A 285 19.31 -17.19 2.65
CA PRO A 285 19.77 -17.76 1.39
C PRO A 285 19.01 -19.06 1.10
N GLU A 286 18.83 -19.37 -0.18
CA GLU A 286 18.23 -20.65 -0.56
C GLU A 286 19.17 -21.79 -0.12
N ALA A 287 18.59 -22.87 0.41
CA ALA A 287 19.37 -24.04 0.75
C ALA A 287 20.04 -24.61 -0.51
N LYS A 288 21.32 -24.97 -0.39
CA LYS A 288 22.09 -25.61 -1.47
C LYS A 288 21.36 -26.88 -1.93
N LYS A 289 20.92 -26.93 -3.20
CA LYS A 289 20.21 -28.11 -3.72
C LYS A 289 21.22 -29.24 -3.95
N LYS A 290 20.84 -30.49 -3.65
CA LYS A 290 21.71 -31.68 -3.81
C LYS A 290 22.20 -31.91 -5.25
N ASP A 291 21.47 -31.43 -6.26
CA ASP A 291 21.76 -31.60 -7.69
C ASP A 291 22.28 -30.33 -8.40
N GLU A 292 23.14 -29.54 -7.74
CA GLU A 292 23.79 -28.36 -8.33
C GLU A 292 24.85 -28.69 -9.41
N SER A 293 25.04 -29.94 -9.80
CA SER A 293 26.04 -30.37 -10.81
C SER A 293 25.47 -30.55 -12.22
N ALA A 294 24.14 -30.53 -12.40
CA ALA A 294 23.52 -30.71 -13.71
C ALA A 294 23.58 -29.41 -14.55
N SER A 295 24.58 -29.32 -15.43
CA SER A 295 24.75 -28.22 -16.41
C SER A 295 23.44 -27.93 -17.16
N ILE A 296 23.18 -26.65 -17.50
CA ILE A 296 22.08 -26.25 -18.41
C ILE A 296 22.04 -27.13 -19.66
N LYS A 297 23.21 -27.48 -20.20
CA LYS A 297 23.29 -28.39 -21.33
C LYS A 297 22.74 -29.76 -20.99
N SER A 298 23.04 -30.39 -19.86
CA SER A 298 22.62 -31.77 -19.62
C SER A 298 21.12 -31.91 -19.32
N THR A 299 20.50 -31.00 -18.55
CA THR A 299 19.07 -31.10 -18.20
C THR A 299 18.16 -30.68 -19.34
N ILE A 300 18.46 -29.56 -19.99
CA ILE A 300 17.67 -29.08 -21.14
C ILE A 300 17.91 -29.98 -22.36
N PHE A 301 19.14 -30.47 -22.60
CA PHE A 301 19.33 -31.46 -23.67
C PHE A 301 18.69 -32.81 -23.35
N LYS A 302 18.63 -33.28 -22.10
CA LYS A 302 17.90 -34.53 -21.78
C LYS A 302 16.41 -34.39 -22.04
N LEU A 303 15.79 -33.29 -21.58
CA LEU A 303 14.36 -33.05 -21.77
C LEU A 303 14.01 -32.81 -23.25
N LEU A 304 14.82 -32.02 -23.97
CA LEU A 304 14.57 -31.73 -25.39
C LEU A 304 15.02 -32.85 -26.35
N ASN A 305 16.05 -33.65 -26.03
CA ASN A 305 16.38 -34.86 -26.81
C ASN A 305 15.37 -35.99 -26.59
N TYR A 306 14.67 -36.00 -25.45
CA TYR A 306 13.56 -36.93 -25.26
C TYR A 306 12.45 -36.68 -26.29
N PHE A 307 12.19 -35.41 -26.61
CA PHE A 307 11.18 -34.99 -27.59
C PHE A 307 11.73 -34.72 -29.00
N SER A 308 13.05 -34.79 -29.26
CA SER A 308 13.59 -34.54 -30.61
C SER A 308 13.16 -35.61 -31.61
N VAL A 309 13.03 -35.25 -32.89
CA VAL A 309 12.68 -36.20 -33.97
C VAL A 309 13.69 -37.35 -33.99
N LYS A 310 13.25 -38.57 -33.67
CA LYS A 310 14.06 -39.78 -33.77
C LYS A 310 13.86 -40.42 -35.15
N PRO A 311 14.89 -41.06 -35.73
CA PRO A 311 14.74 -41.80 -37.00
C PRO A 311 13.60 -42.82 -36.96
N LEU A 312 13.33 -43.38 -35.78
CA LEU A 312 12.23 -44.31 -35.53
C LEU A 312 10.85 -43.70 -35.81
N TYR A 313 10.63 -42.40 -35.60
CA TYR A 313 9.31 -41.77 -35.85
C TYR A 313 9.02 -41.66 -37.34
N LEU A 314 10.04 -41.32 -38.14
CA LEU A 314 10.00 -41.35 -39.60
C LEU A 314 9.87 -42.78 -40.12
N LEU A 315 10.56 -43.75 -39.51
CA LEU A 315 10.42 -45.15 -39.87
C LEU A 315 8.99 -45.67 -39.62
N ILE A 316 8.40 -45.37 -38.46
CA ILE A 316 7.02 -45.73 -38.12
C ILE A 316 6.03 -45.10 -39.10
N LEU A 317 6.22 -43.82 -39.44
CA LEU A 317 5.42 -43.12 -40.44
C LEU A 317 5.51 -43.82 -41.80
N LEU A 318 6.71 -44.11 -42.27
CA LEU A 318 6.95 -44.76 -43.57
C LEU A 318 6.42 -46.20 -43.60
N VAL A 319 6.53 -46.96 -42.50
CA VAL A 319 5.97 -48.30 -42.38
C VAL A 319 4.45 -48.27 -42.43
N GLY A 320 3.80 -47.30 -41.79
CA GLY A 320 2.35 -47.12 -41.86
C GLY A 320 1.88 -46.81 -43.28
N ILE A 321 2.55 -45.89 -43.97
CA ILE A 321 2.26 -45.52 -45.36
C ILE A 321 2.49 -46.72 -46.29
N LEU A 322 3.62 -47.41 -46.13
CA LEU A 322 3.97 -48.57 -46.93
C LEU A 322 2.94 -49.69 -46.75
N LEU A 323 2.48 -49.96 -45.52
CA LEU A 323 1.44 -50.95 -45.25
C LEU A 323 0.14 -50.62 -45.99
N MET A 324 -0.26 -49.35 -46.03
CA MET A 324 -1.45 -48.90 -46.74
C MET A 324 -1.28 -48.97 -48.27
N VAL A 325 -0.12 -48.60 -48.80
CA VAL A 325 0.19 -48.67 -50.24
C VAL A 325 0.23 -50.13 -50.71
N LEU A 326 0.93 -51.01 -49.99
CA LEU A 326 1.00 -52.44 -50.32
C LEU A 326 -0.38 -53.11 -50.23
N ASN A 327 -1.23 -52.68 -49.29
CA ASN A 327 -2.63 -53.13 -49.21
C ASN A 327 -3.49 -52.63 -50.38
N SER A 328 -3.23 -51.42 -50.89
CA SER A 328 -3.91 -50.85 -52.06
C SER A 328 -3.51 -51.51 -53.37
N MET A 329 -2.27 -52.00 -53.45
CA MET A 329 -1.76 -52.77 -54.58
C MET A 329 -2.19 -54.26 -54.55
N GLU A 330 -3.05 -54.64 -53.59
CA GLU A 330 -3.59 -55.99 -53.44
C GLU A 330 -2.54 -57.11 -53.27
N ILE A 331 -1.33 -56.72 -52.86
CA ILE A 331 -0.18 -57.63 -52.70
C ILE A 331 -0.49 -58.72 -51.65
N PHE A 332 -1.35 -58.42 -50.68
CA PHE A 332 -1.79 -59.35 -49.66
C PHE A 332 -3.00 -60.18 -50.11
N LYS A 333 -2.73 -61.35 -50.71
CA LYS A 333 -3.74 -62.34 -51.14
C LYS A 333 -4.70 -61.83 -52.24
N GLY A 334 -4.26 -60.92 -53.09
CA GLY A 334 -4.99 -60.49 -54.30
C GLY A 334 -6.28 -59.71 -54.03
N LYS A 335 -6.40 -59.09 -52.85
CA LYS A 335 -7.50 -58.18 -52.50
C LYS A 335 -7.07 -57.19 -51.43
N ALA A 336 -7.67 -56.01 -51.42
CA ALA A 336 -7.45 -55.03 -50.35
C ALA A 336 -8.21 -55.41 -49.07
N TRP A 337 -7.57 -55.25 -47.90
CA TRP A 337 -8.17 -55.55 -46.59
C TRP A 337 -8.47 -54.27 -45.81
N PRO A 338 -9.74 -54.01 -45.43
CA PRO A 338 -10.09 -52.82 -44.64
C PRO A 338 -9.32 -52.70 -43.32
N ALA A 339 -9.04 -53.83 -42.65
CA ALA A 339 -8.28 -53.85 -41.40
C ALA A 339 -6.84 -53.33 -41.54
N LEU A 340 -6.19 -53.57 -42.69
CA LEU A 340 -4.82 -53.09 -42.93
C LEU A 340 -4.78 -51.58 -43.20
N TYR A 341 -5.84 -51.00 -43.76
CA TYR A 341 -5.96 -49.53 -43.84
C TYR A 341 -6.13 -48.88 -42.47
N ILE A 342 -6.92 -49.49 -41.57
CA ILE A 342 -7.11 -49.00 -40.21
C ILE A 342 -5.80 -49.07 -39.43
N ILE A 343 -5.12 -50.22 -39.46
CA ILE A 343 -3.84 -50.42 -38.77
C ILE A 343 -2.76 -49.50 -39.35
N GLY A 344 -2.63 -49.43 -40.68
CA GLY A 344 -1.68 -48.56 -41.35
C GLY A 344 -1.95 -47.07 -41.09
N GLY A 345 -3.22 -46.66 -41.03
CA GLY A 345 -3.64 -45.30 -40.70
C GLY A 345 -3.29 -44.90 -39.26
N ILE A 346 -3.50 -45.80 -38.28
CA ILE A 346 -3.11 -45.58 -36.88
C ILE A 346 -1.59 -45.42 -36.76
N ILE A 347 -0.82 -46.31 -37.41
CA ILE A 347 0.64 -46.29 -37.39
C ILE A 347 1.17 -45.00 -38.04
N THR A 348 0.60 -44.60 -39.18
CA THR A 348 0.92 -43.35 -39.88
C THR A 348 0.62 -42.13 -39.01
N GLY A 349 -0.57 -42.09 -38.39
CA GLY A 349 -0.99 -41.00 -37.51
C GLY A 349 -0.07 -40.83 -36.29
N PHE A 350 0.37 -41.94 -35.68
CA PHE A 350 1.30 -41.89 -34.56
C PHE A 350 2.70 -41.41 -34.98
N GLY A 351 3.21 -41.87 -36.12
CA GLY A 351 4.48 -41.41 -36.69
C GLY A 351 4.47 -39.92 -37.03
N LEU A 352 3.36 -39.43 -37.58
CA LEU A 352 3.18 -38.01 -37.93
C LEU A 352 3.12 -37.12 -36.68
N LEU A 353 2.31 -37.50 -35.69
CA LEU A 353 2.17 -36.76 -34.44
C LEU A 353 3.50 -36.64 -33.69
N ALA A 354 4.22 -37.77 -33.56
CA ALA A 354 5.53 -37.80 -32.91
C ALA A 354 6.58 -36.94 -33.64
N THR A 355 6.53 -36.89 -34.98
CA THR A 355 7.43 -36.08 -35.81
C THR A 355 7.12 -34.58 -35.68
N VAL A 356 5.85 -34.19 -35.71
CA VAL A 356 5.42 -32.79 -35.55
C VAL A 356 5.76 -32.26 -34.16
N LEU A 357 5.47 -33.02 -33.10
CA LEU A 357 5.83 -32.66 -31.74
C LEU A 357 7.35 -32.50 -31.58
N GLY A 358 8.14 -33.36 -32.24
CA GLY A 358 9.60 -33.25 -32.21
C GLY A 358 10.18 -32.09 -33.02
N LEU A 359 9.54 -31.68 -34.10
CA LEU A 359 9.91 -30.46 -34.84
C LEU A 359 9.61 -29.20 -34.03
N VAL A 360 8.44 -29.13 -33.40
CA VAL A 360 8.04 -28.01 -32.51
C VAL A 360 9.00 -27.89 -31.32
N ALA A 361 9.37 -29.01 -30.69
CA ALA A 361 10.37 -29.03 -29.63
C ALA A 361 11.76 -28.55 -30.13
N GLY A 362 12.13 -28.88 -31.37
CA GLY A 362 13.36 -28.41 -32.02
C GLY A 362 13.39 -26.91 -32.29
N VAL A 363 12.27 -26.32 -32.73
CA VAL A 363 12.15 -24.87 -32.96
C VAL A 363 12.15 -24.10 -31.63
N ALA A 364 11.43 -24.60 -30.63
CA ALA A 364 11.43 -24.04 -29.27
C ALA A 364 12.84 -24.03 -28.66
N LYS A 365 13.64 -25.08 -28.91
CA LYS A 365 15.06 -25.16 -28.51
C LYS A 365 15.90 -24.01 -29.08
N GLY A 366 15.73 -23.70 -30.36
CA GLY A 366 16.48 -22.62 -31.04
C GLY A 366 16.08 -21.23 -30.55
N PHE A 367 14.79 -21.00 -30.30
CA PHE A 367 14.28 -19.72 -29.80
C PHE A 367 14.72 -19.44 -28.37
N LEU A 368 14.61 -20.42 -27.47
CA LEU A 368 14.94 -20.24 -26.05
C LEU A 368 16.43 -19.95 -25.83
N ILE A 369 17.32 -20.63 -26.57
CA ILE A 369 18.77 -20.38 -26.53
C ILE A 369 19.11 -18.98 -27.07
N ARG A 370 18.46 -18.54 -28.16
CA ARG A 370 18.66 -17.18 -28.71
C ARG A 370 18.15 -16.09 -27.78
N SER A 371 16.97 -16.27 -27.17
CA SER A 371 16.38 -15.29 -26.26
C SER A 371 17.21 -15.12 -24.99
N VAL A 372 17.69 -16.22 -24.40
CA VAL A 372 18.62 -16.16 -23.27
C VAL A 372 19.91 -15.44 -23.68
N LYS A 373 20.53 -15.82 -24.80
CA LYS A 373 21.79 -15.18 -25.27
C LYS A 373 21.61 -13.68 -25.52
N SER A 374 20.51 -13.28 -26.15
CA SER A 374 20.16 -11.89 -26.45
C SER A 374 19.98 -11.03 -25.19
N LEU A 375 19.26 -11.54 -24.19
CA LEU A 375 19.04 -10.85 -22.91
C LEU A 375 20.35 -10.60 -22.13
N PHE A 376 21.33 -11.51 -22.25
CA PHE A 376 22.64 -11.34 -21.62
C PHE A 376 23.55 -10.38 -22.40
N THR A 377 23.59 -10.46 -23.74
CA THR A 377 24.41 -9.55 -24.55
C THR A 377 23.93 -8.09 -24.52
N LYS A 378 22.65 -7.84 -24.24
CA LYS A 378 22.09 -6.49 -24.21
C LYS A 378 22.30 -5.76 -22.87
N ASN A 379 22.46 -6.51 -21.78
CA ASN A 379 22.44 -5.97 -20.42
C ASN A 379 23.78 -6.12 -19.66
N VAL A 380 24.81 -6.67 -20.31
CA VAL A 380 26.15 -6.86 -19.73
C VAL A 380 27.17 -6.01 -20.51
N PRO A 381 28.01 -5.22 -19.82
CA PRO A 381 29.07 -4.44 -20.47
C PRO A 381 30.01 -5.32 -21.32
N PRO A 382 30.47 -4.85 -22.51
CA PRO A 382 31.29 -5.62 -23.44
C PRO A 382 32.51 -6.34 -22.85
N PRO A 383 33.26 -5.77 -21.87
CA PRO A 383 34.42 -6.44 -21.26
C PRO A 383 34.08 -7.71 -20.47
N LEU A 384 32.83 -7.88 -20.05
CA LEU A 384 32.38 -9.01 -19.24
C LEU A 384 31.72 -10.10 -20.09
N VAL A 385 31.53 -9.88 -21.39
CA VAL A 385 30.76 -10.79 -22.27
C VAL A 385 31.49 -12.13 -22.47
N ASP A 386 32.82 -12.12 -22.65
CA ASP A 386 33.62 -13.34 -22.84
C ASP A 386 33.73 -14.18 -21.56
N ASP A 387 33.85 -13.52 -20.41
CA ASP A 387 33.80 -14.19 -19.09
C ASP A 387 32.38 -14.70 -18.78
N VAL A 388 31.34 -14.01 -19.23
CA VAL A 388 29.94 -14.42 -19.05
C VAL A 388 29.54 -15.60 -19.95
N LEU A 389 30.21 -15.82 -21.09
CA LEU A 389 30.00 -17.02 -21.91
C LEU A 389 30.43 -18.33 -21.19
N SER A 390 31.27 -18.23 -20.16
CA SER A 390 31.58 -19.34 -19.25
C SER A 390 30.38 -19.79 -18.41
N PHE A 391 29.34 -18.94 -18.24
CA PHE A 391 28.11 -19.27 -17.51
C PHE A 391 27.28 -20.37 -18.18
N SER A 392 27.52 -20.64 -19.47
CA SER A 392 26.95 -21.80 -20.16
C SER A 392 27.37 -23.15 -19.56
N LYS A 393 28.42 -23.16 -18.72
CA LYS A 393 28.90 -24.34 -17.99
C LYS A 393 28.23 -24.50 -16.62
N LEU A 394 27.55 -23.49 -16.10
CA LEU A 394 26.91 -23.54 -14.79
C LEU A 394 25.65 -24.43 -14.82
N SER A 395 25.29 -24.97 -13.66
CA SER A 395 24.07 -25.76 -13.53
C SER A 395 22.82 -24.89 -13.54
N VAL A 396 21.70 -25.47 -14.03
CA VAL A 396 20.40 -24.79 -13.98
C VAL A 396 20.02 -24.47 -12.54
N GLY A 397 20.31 -25.39 -11.61
CA GLY A 397 20.07 -25.20 -10.18
C GLY A 397 20.84 -24.02 -9.61
N LEU A 398 22.10 -23.84 -9.99
CA LEU A 398 22.92 -22.71 -9.55
C LEU A 398 22.41 -21.38 -10.14
N ILE A 399 22.04 -21.34 -11.41
CA ILE A 399 21.49 -20.12 -12.04
C ILE A 399 20.13 -19.76 -11.46
N GLN A 400 19.25 -20.75 -11.25
CA GLN A 400 17.97 -20.55 -10.58
C GLN A 400 18.18 -19.97 -9.19
N ARG A 401 19.08 -20.57 -8.39
CA ARG A 401 19.40 -20.08 -7.04
C ARG A 401 19.91 -18.64 -7.11
N MET A 402 20.88 -18.34 -7.97
CA MET A 402 21.43 -16.99 -8.12
C MET A 402 20.37 -15.96 -8.55
N LEU A 403 19.45 -16.32 -9.43
CA LEU A 403 18.36 -15.44 -9.85
C LEU A 403 17.33 -15.25 -8.73
N THR A 404 16.91 -16.33 -8.05
CA THR A 404 15.97 -16.24 -6.92
C THR A 404 16.56 -15.42 -5.78
N GLU A 405 17.83 -15.63 -5.44
CA GLU A 405 18.54 -14.86 -4.41
C GLU A 405 18.66 -13.38 -4.80
N ARG A 406 18.95 -13.05 -6.06
CA ARG A 406 18.94 -11.65 -6.55
C ARG A 406 17.56 -11.01 -6.48
N VAL A 407 16.52 -11.71 -6.92
CA VAL A 407 15.14 -11.19 -6.90
C VAL A 407 14.68 -11.01 -5.45
N SER A 408 14.82 -12.03 -4.61
CA SER A 408 14.40 -11.97 -3.20
C SER A 408 15.16 -10.92 -2.40
N SER A 409 16.48 -10.79 -2.58
CA SER A 409 17.27 -9.76 -1.92
C SER A 409 16.91 -8.34 -2.41
N THR A 410 16.67 -8.16 -3.70
CA THR A 410 16.21 -6.86 -4.25
C THR A 410 14.85 -6.47 -3.70
N VAL A 411 13.91 -7.42 -3.61
CA VAL A 411 12.57 -7.20 -3.04
C VAL A 411 12.66 -6.76 -1.57
N ILE A 412 13.51 -7.41 -0.77
CA ILE A 412 13.74 -7.01 0.64
C ILE A 412 14.45 -5.65 0.72
N MET A 413 15.44 -5.40 -0.13
CA MET A 413 16.15 -4.13 -0.15
C MET A 413 15.18 -2.96 -0.39
N VAL A 414 14.29 -3.10 -1.38
CA VAL A 414 13.32 -2.07 -1.73
C VAL A 414 12.23 -1.95 -0.66
N ASN A 415 11.51 -3.03 -0.33
CA ASN A 415 10.31 -2.96 0.51
C ASN A 415 10.58 -2.86 2.01
N ASP A 416 11.69 -3.43 2.48
CA ASP A 416 12.02 -3.42 3.90
C ASP A 416 13.12 -2.41 4.20
N ILE A 417 14.29 -2.55 3.59
CA ILE A 417 15.47 -1.80 4.01
C ILE A 417 15.30 -0.30 3.67
N PHE A 418 15.09 0.04 2.40
CA PHE A 418 14.99 1.44 1.98
C PHE A 418 13.78 2.16 2.61
N LEU A 419 12.58 1.56 2.57
CA LEU A 419 11.40 2.18 3.18
C LEU A 419 11.56 2.39 4.70
N LYS A 420 12.16 1.43 5.43
CA LYS A 420 12.42 1.62 6.88
C LYS A 420 13.50 2.66 7.14
N GLN A 421 14.50 2.81 6.27
CA GLN A 421 15.49 3.87 6.40
C GLN A 421 14.89 5.26 6.16
N ILE A 422 14.07 5.43 5.13
CA ILE A 422 13.35 6.69 4.86
C ILE A 422 12.50 7.07 6.08
N ARG A 423 11.73 6.12 6.62
CA ARG A 423 10.93 6.33 7.84
C ARG A 423 11.78 6.79 9.04
N ARG A 424 12.95 6.19 9.25
CA ARG A 424 13.87 6.61 10.33
C ARG A 424 14.42 8.02 10.10
N LEU A 425 14.72 8.38 8.85
CA LEU A 425 15.17 9.72 8.49
C LEU A 425 14.07 10.75 8.75
N ASN A 426 12.81 10.46 8.38
CA ASN A 426 11.69 11.36 8.62
C ASN A 426 11.49 11.62 10.12
N TYR A 427 11.53 10.58 10.97
CA TYR A 427 11.53 10.76 12.42
C TYR A 427 12.74 11.54 12.93
N LYS A 428 13.95 11.24 12.44
CA LYS A 428 15.17 11.92 12.86
C LYS A 428 15.06 13.42 12.55
N LEU A 429 14.58 13.79 11.37
CA LEU A 429 14.35 15.19 10.99
C LEU A 429 13.33 15.84 11.94
N LEU A 430 12.18 15.19 12.15
CA LEU A 430 11.11 15.70 13.02
C LEU A 430 11.58 15.96 14.47
N TYR A 431 12.35 15.04 15.06
CA TYR A 431 12.82 15.14 16.45
C TYR A 431 14.14 15.90 16.62
N SER A 432 14.86 16.17 15.52
CA SER A 432 16.12 16.93 15.56
C SER A 432 15.89 18.40 15.88
N ASP A 433 14.73 18.96 15.50
CA ASP A 433 14.35 20.33 15.77
C ASP A 433 13.93 20.52 17.25
N PRO A 434 14.69 21.28 18.06
CA PRO A 434 14.35 21.52 19.46
C PRO A 434 13.02 22.27 19.66
N ASP A 435 12.63 23.11 18.71
CA ASP A 435 11.44 23.96 18.82
C ASP A 435 10.15 23.16 18.58
N LEU A 436 10.24 22.01 17.91
CA LEU A 436 9.10 21.12 17.69
C LEU A 436 8.90 20.09 18.81
N ARG A 437 9.91 19.82 19.64
CA ARG A 437 9.87 18.70 20.61
C ARG A 437 8.68 18.71 21.57
N HIS A 438 8.17 19.90 21.88
CA HIS A 438 7.03 20.10 22.76
C HIS A 438 5.69 20.18 22.02
N LYS A 439 5.70 20.05 20.70
CA LYS A 439 4.54 20.08 19.80
C LYS A 439 4.35 18.75 19.07
N ILE A 440 5.02 17.67 19.48
CA ILE A 440 4.99 16.39 18.76
C ILE A 440 4.59 15.25 19.69
N ILE A 441 3.66 14.43 19.20
CA ILE A 441 3.37 13.09 19.70
C ILE A 441 3.66 12.09 18.58
N THR A 442 4.31 10.98 18.93
CA THR A 442 4.34 9.79 18.07
C THR A 442 3.56 8.67 18.75
N SER A 443 2.55 8.18 18.08
CA SER A 443 1.66 7.08 18.48
C SER A 443 1.88 5.92 17.52
N THR A 444 2.34 4.78 18.03
CA THR A 444 2.62 3.61 17.18
C THR A 444 1.75 2.43 17.55
N VAL A 445 1.34 1.62 16.55
CA VAL A 445 0.49 0.43 16.79
C VAL A 445 1.14 -0.60 17.72
N TYR A 446 2.48 -0.60 17.80
CA TYR A 446 3.24 -1.52 18.64
C TYR A 446 3.68 -0.89 19.99
N GLU A 447 3.28 0.35 20.30
CA GLU A 447 3.72 1.08 21.49
C GLU A 447 3.45 0.30 22.79
N LEU A 448 2.27 -0.32 22.85
CA LEU A 448 1.74 -0.95 24.06
C LEU A 448 1.47 -2.45 23.86
N ASN A 449 2.18 -3.12 22.94
CA ASN A 449 1.94 -4.54 22.64
C ASN A 449 2.65 -5.52 23.60
N GLY A 450 3.37 -5.03 24.61
CA GLY A 450 4.06 -5.86 25.61
C GLY A 450 5.34 -6.55 25.12
N GLU A 451 5.68 -6.43 23.84
CA GLU A 451 6.82 -7.12 23.24
C GLU A 451 8.14 -6.36 23.42
N LYS A 452 9.24 -7.12 23.48
CA LYS A 452 10.59 -6.57 23.39
C LYS A 452 10.89 -6.19 21.95
N THR A 453 11.75 -5.20 21.76
CA THR A 453 12.24 -4.84 20.41
C THR A 453 13.69 -5.27 20.26
N VAL A 454 14.17 -5.40 19.02
CA VAL A 454 15.61 -5.64 18.78
C VAL A 454 16.50 -4.50 19.32
N TYR A 455 15.90 -3.35 19.64
CA TYR A 455 16.55 -2.16 20.17
C TYR A 455 16.33 -1.99 21.68
N SER A 456 15.43 -2.76 22.30
CA SER A 456 15.08 -2.67 23.72
C SER A 456 14.98 -4.05 24.36
N LYS A 457 15.77 -4.25 25.43
CA LYS A 457 15.81 -5.52 26.19
C LYS A 457 14.55 -5.80 27.02
N SER A 458 13.67 -4.81 27.18
CA SER A 458 12.41 -4.92 27.94
C SER A 458 11.31 -4.06 27.31
N PHE A 459 10.06 -4.46 27.52
CA PHE A 459 8.92 -3.58 27.32
C PHE A 459 9.06 -2.37 28.24
N SER A 460 8.92 -1.16 27.70
CA SER A 460 9.12 0.09 28.43
C SER A 460 7.87 0.96 28.31
N PHE A 461 7.45 1.52 29.43
CA PHE A 461 6.36 2.48 29.51
C PHE A 461 6.72 3.57 30.54
N ASN A 462 6.00 4.69 30.52
CA ASN A 462 6.20 5.76 31.46
C ASN A 462 5.69 5.35 32.85
N LYS A 463 6.60 5.15 33.79
CA LYS A 463 6.30 4.71 35.16
C LYS A 463 5.44 5.70 35.98
N ASN A 464 5.29 6.93 35.50
CA ASN A 464 4.43 7.92 36.12
C ASN A 464 2.96 7.77 35.71
N ILE A 465 2.65 6.89 34.74
CA ILE A 465 1.29 6.56 34.32
C ILE A 465 0.90 5.26 35.02
N ASN A 466 -0.14 5.30 35.85
CA ASN A 466 -0.64 4.17 36.62
C ASN A 466 -2.12 3.89 36.27
N PRO A 467 -2.59 2.63 36.26
CA PRO A 467 -1.81 1.42 36.43
C PRO A 467 -0.84 1.19 35.26
N ALA A 468 0.14 0.31 35.46
CA ALA A 468 0.95 -0.19 34.35
C ALA A 468 0.05 -0.92 33.32
N PRO A 469 0.41 -0.93 32.03
CA PRO A 469 -0.34 -1.65 30.99
C PRO A 469 -0.64 -3.10 31.41
N SER A 470 -1.91 -3.46 31.43
CA SER A 470 -2.40 -4.79 31.82
C SER A 470 -2.07 -5.82 30.75
N LYS A 471 -2.00 -7.10 31.14
CA LYS A 471 -1.77 -8.20 30.17
C LYS A 471 -2.84 -8.25 29.09
N LEU A 472 -4.09 -7.91 29.45
CA LEU A 472 -5.20 -7.88 28.51
C LEU A 472 -5.01 -6.78 27.47
N LEU A 473 -4.69 -5.56 27.93
CA LEU A 473 -4.39 -4.43 27.05
C LEU A 473 -3.22 -4.73 26.11
N THR A 474 -2.11 -5.27 26.65
CA THR A 474 -0.95 -5.61 25.81
C THR A 474 -1.26 -6.71 24.81
N SER A 475 -2.13 -7.67 25.15
CA SER A 475 -2.54 -8.74 24.23
C SER A 475 -3.36 -8.20 23.06
N VAL A 476 -4.29 -7.28 23.31
CA VAL A 476 -5.04 -6.59 22.24
C VAL A 476 -4.09 -5.77 21.36
N GLY A 477 -3.15 -5.05 21.97
CA GLY A 477 -2.10 -4.32 21.24
C GLY A 477 -1.22 -5.24 20.38
N LEU A 478 -0.91 -6.45 20.84
CA LEU A 478 -0.17 -7.44 20.07
C LEU A 478 -0.94 -7.91 18.85
N ILE A 479 -2.20 -8.33 19.04
CA ILE A 479 -3.10 -8.77 17.97
C ILE A 479 -3.20 -7.70 16.87
N ALA A 480 -3.38 -6.44 17.27
CA ALA A 480 -3.43 -5.28 16.38
C ALA A 480 -2.09 -5.07 15.63
N SER A 481 -0.96 -5.09 16.36
CA SER A 481 0.36 -4.82 15.78
C SER A 481 0.85 -5.90 14.80
N GLU A 482 0.31 -7.11 14.88
CA GLU A 482 0.62 -8.25 14.00
C GLU A 482 -0.24 -8.33 12.74
N MET A 483 -1.28 -7.51 12.62
CA MET A 483 -2.10 -7.43 11.39
C MET A 483 -1.20 -7.18 10.17
N PRO A 484 -1.24 -7.99 9.10
CA PRO A 484 -0.53 -7.69 7.86
C PRO A 484 -0.97 -6.39 7.19
N THR A 485 -0.16 -5.89 6.26
CA THR A 485 -0.56 -4.78 5.39
C THR A 485 -1.40 -5.33 4.24
N THR A 486 -2.72 -5.43 4.41
CA THR A 486 -3.67 -5.93 3.39
C THR A 486 -4.88 -4.99 3.25
N LEU A 487 -5.70 -5.22 2.22
CA LEU A 487 -6.98 -4.54 1.98
C LEU A 487 -8.16 -5.53 2.07
N TRP A 488 -8.01 -6.56 2.89
CA TRP A 488 -8.99 -7.62 3.12
C TRP A 488 -8.65 -8.31 4.45
N TRP A 489 -9.62 -9.07 4.95
CA TRP A 489 -9.51 -9.90 6.15
C TRP A 489 -9.33 -11.37 5.76
N ASP A 490 -8.29 -12.02 6.29
CA ASP A 490 -8.17 -13.48 6.19
C ASP A 490 -8.86 -14.21 7.36
N GLU A 491 -8.91 -15.54 7.29
CA GLU A 491 -9.54 -16.36 8.34
C GLU A 491 -8.90 -16.16 9.73
N THR A 492 -7.61 -15.85 9.78
CA THR A 492 -6.90 -15.56 11.03
C THR A 492 -7.29 -14.19 11.56
N ASP A 493 -7.41 -13.19 10.70
CA ASP A 493 -7.82 -11.84 11.07
C ASP A 493 -9.23 -11.83 11.67
N ILE A 494 -10.16 -12.57 11.06
CA ILE A 494 -11.54 -12.72 11.54
C ILE A 494 -11.58 -13.44 12.88
N ARG A 495 -10.86 -14.57 13.00
CA ARG A 495 -10.81 -15.35 14.26
C ARG A 495 -10.23 -14.57 15.43
N LEU A 496 -9.24 -13.72 15.16
CA LEU A 496 -8.56 -12.90 16.18
C LEU A 496 -9.26 -11.54 16.41
N ASP A 497 -10.36 -11.26 15.73
CA ASP A 497 -11.10 -10.00 15.80
C ASP A 497 -10.18 -8.77 15.60
N ARG A 498 -9.34 -8.82 14.56
CA ARG A 498 -8.29 -7.82 14.35
C ARG A 498 -8.84 -6.43 14.09
N MET A 499 -10.04 -6.30 13.53
CA MET A 499 -10.66 -5.00 13.31
C MET A 499 -10.93 -4.29 14.64
N ASP A 500 -11.62 -4.93 15.58
CA ASP A 500 -11.90 -4.35 16.91
C ASP A 500 -10.60 -4.14 17.68
N ALA A 501 -9.65 -5.08 17.60
CA ALA A 501 -8.34 -4.93 18.23
C ALA A 501 -7.57 -3.71 17.71
N LEU A 502 -7.62 -3.42 16.40
CA LEU A 502 -6.97 -2.25 15.80
C LEU A 502 -7.61 -0.94 16.26
N ILE A 503 -8.94 -0.88 16.28
CA ILE A 503 -9.67 0.31 16.73
C ILE A 503 -9.36 0.55 18.21
N ALA A 504 -9.48 -0.47 19.06
CA ALA A 504 -9.16 -0.38 20.48
C ALA A 504 -7.69 0.03 20.69
N CYS A 505 -6.75 -0.52 19.91
CA CYS A 505 -5.35 -0.15 19.95
C CYS A 505 -5.12 1.33 19.62
N GLY A 506 -5.79 1.86 18.61
CA GLY A 506 -5.78 3.31 18.32
C GLY A 506 -6.29 4.13 19.50
N GLN A 507 -7.35 3.67 20.17
CA GLN A 507 -7.97 4.37 21.30
C GLN A 507 -7.09 4.40 22.55
N PHE A 508 -6.68 3.25 23.08
CA PHE A 508 -5.88 3.21 24.31
C PHE A 508 -4.46 3.76 24.11
N THR A 509 -3.90 3.64 22.89
CA THR A 509 -2.59 4.24 22.59
C THR A 509 -2.71 5.75 22.56
N SER A 510 -3.78 6.31 21.98
CA SER A 510 -4.03 7.75 22.03
C SER A 510 -4.17 8.28 23.46
N CYS A 511 -4.96 7.58 24.29
CA CYS A 511 -5.07 7.88 25.73
C CYS A 511 -3.70 7.95 26.41
N TYR A 512 -2.91 6.89 26.26
CA TYR A 512 -1.57 6.79 26.84
C TYR A 512 -0.62 7.89 26.34
N LYS A 513 -0.59 8.15 25.03
CA LYS A 513 0.31 9.16 24.45
C LYS A 513 -0.06 10.58 24.85
N LEU A 514 -1.35 10.89 25.00
CA LEU A 514 -1.81 12.20 25.49
C LEU A 514 -1.38 12.42 26.94
N MET A 515 -1.52 11.42 27.82
CA MET A 515 -1.01 11.50 29.21
C MET A 515 0.51 11.68 29.25
N ASP A 516 1.24 10.85 28.49
CA ASP A 516 2.71 10.92 28.43
C ASP A 516 3.19 12.29 27.94
N TYR A 517 2.50 12.86 26.95
CA TYR A 517 2.75 14.20 26.45
C TYR A 517 2.50 15.28 27.52
N ILE A 518 1.36 15.23 28.21
CA ILE A 518 1.04 16.19 29.28
C ILE A 518 2.11 16.15 30.38
N LEU A 519 2.51 14.95 30.82
CA LEU A 519 3.54 14.80 31.85
C LEU A 519 4.90 15.38 31.40
N LYS A 520 5.27 15.16 30.14
CA LYS A 520 6.49 15.76 29.55
C LYS A 520 6.40 17.27 29.46
N LEU A 521 5.23 17.78 29.08
CA LEU A 521 4.97 19.21 28.95
C LEU A 521 5.09 19.91 30.30
N LYS A 522 4.43 19.39 31.35
CA LYS A 522 4.52 19.92 32.73
C LYS A 522 5.95 19.90 33.29
N LYS A 523 6.77 18.93 32.88
CA LYS A 523 8.18 18.83 33.31
C LYS A 523 9.10 19.82 32.58
N ASN A 524 8.68 20.35 31.43
CA ASN A 524 9.53 21.18 30.60
C ASN A 524 9.58 22.63 31.10
N LYS A 525 10.61 22.95 31.90
CA LYS A 525 10.85 24.29 32.46
C LYS A 525 11.03 25.42 31.43
N ARG A 526 11.24 25.10 30.15
CA ARG A 526 11.38 26.11 29.08
C ARG A 526 10.04 26.62 28.56
N ILE A 527 8.94 25.96 28.90
CA ILE A 527 7.61 26.30 28.42
C ILE A 527 6.86 26.93 29.59
N LYS A 528 6.34 28.13 29.36
CA LYS A 528 5.43 28.81 30.28
C LYS A 528 4.03 28.65 29.73
N LEU A 529 3.15 28.05 30.53
CA LEU A 529 1.73 27.92 30.21
C LEU A 529 0.97 28.93 31.09
N ALA A 530 -0.05 29.56 30.53
CA ALA A 530 -0.95 30.39 31.32
C ALA A 530 -1.74 29.50 32.32
N ASP A 531 -2.18 30.08 33.44
CA ASP A 531 -2.86 29.33 34.50
C ASP A 531 -4.14 28.64 34.00
N GLU A 532 -4.89 29.30 33.11
CA GLU A 532 -6.07 28.72 32.45
C GLU A 532 -5.72 27.47 31.62
N GLU A 533 -4.57 27.45 30.96
CA GLU A 533 -4.10 26.30 30.19
C GLU A 533 -3.67 25.15 31.09
N LEU A 534 -3.03 25.45 32.22
CA LEU A 534 -2.66 24.45 33.21
C LEU A 534 -3.90 23.77 33.80
N ILE A 535 -4.94 24.55 34.16
CA ILE A 535 -6.21 24.01 34.67
C ILE A 535 -6.87 23.09 33.62
N ALA A 536 -6.94 23.54 32.36
CA ALA A 536 -7.54 22.74 31.29
C ALA A 536 -6.76 21.44 31.00
N ILE A 537 -5.42 21.50 31.05
CA ILE A 537 -4.55 20.33 30.86
C ILE A 537 -4.67 19.34 32.02
N ASP A 538 -4.81 19.83 33.26
CA ASP A 538 -4.97 18.98 34.43
C ASP A 538 -6.32 18.27 34.41
N ALA A 539 -7.40 18.98 34.04
CA ALA A 539 -8.71 18.36 33.83
C ALA A 539 -8.69 17.30 32.72
N LEU A 540 -8.02 17.58 31.59
CA LEU A 540 -7.81 16.59 30.53
C LEU A 540 -7.02 15.38 31.03
N HIS A 541 -5.94 15.60 31.78
CA HIS A 541 -5.13 14.53 32.35
C HIS A 541 -5.95 13.62 33.28
N ASP A 542 -6.80 14.18 34.13
CA ASP A 542 -7.66 13.41 35.03
C ASP A 542 -8.69 12.56 34.27
N ALA A 543 -9.27 13.11 33.20
CA ALA A 543 -10.17 12.36 32.33
C ALA A 543 -9.45 11.21 31.61
N LEU A 544 -8.27 11.47 31.05
CA LEU A 544 -7.42 10.44 30.45
C LEU A 544 -7.04 9.35 31.46
N GLN A 545 -6.74 9.74 32.70
CA GLN A 545 -6.36 8.83 33.77
C GLN A 545 -7.53 7.91 34.19
N LYS A 546 -8.76 8.41 34.15
CA LYS A 546 -9.97 7.60 34.37
C LYS A 546 -10.15 6.58 33.24
N ASP A 547 -10.06 7.04 32.00
CA ASP A 547 -10.16 6.18 30.81
C ASP A 547 -9.06 5.12 30.78
N TRP A 548 -7.84 5.48 31.16
CA TRP A 548 -6.71 4.57 31.20
C TRP A 548 -6.96 3.40 32.16
N LYS A 549 -7.54 3.66 33.33
CA LYS A 549 -7.95 2.59 34.25
C LYS A 549 -8.96 1.65 33.58
N GLN A 550 -9.96 2.21 32.91
CA GLN A 550 -10.98 1.43 32.20
C GLN A 550 -10.40 0.61 31.04
N PHE A 551 -9.48 1.16 30.23
CA PHE A 551 -8.79 0.41 29.18
C PHE A 551 -7.96 -0.74 29.74
N ASN A 552 -7.39 -0.61 30.93
CA ASN A 552 -6.65 -1.70 31.57
C ASN A 552 -7.56 -2.83 32.05
N GLU A 553 -8.81 -2.53 32.40
CA GLU A 553 -9.83 -3.50 32.82
C GLU A 553 -10.53 -4.16 31.63
N ASN A 554 -10.98 -3.38 30.64
CA ASN A 554 -11.58 -3.83 29.40
C ASN A 554 -11.06 -2.97 28.23
N PRO A 555 -10.03 -3.40 27.47
CA PRO A 555 -9.49 -2.60 26.37
C PRO A 555 -10.47 -2.31 25.23
N LEU A 556 -11.54 -3.10 25.08
CA LEU A 556 -12.51 -3.00 24.00
C LEU A 556 -13.72 -2.11 24.34
N PHE A 557 -13.84 -1.62 25.58
CA PHE A 557 -15.08 -0.99 26.09
C PHE A 557 -15.62 0.14 25.19
N LEU A 558 -14.72 0.93 24.59
CA LEU A 558 -15.11 2.08 23.79
C LEU A 558 -15.53 1.66 22.37
N VAL A 559 -14.86 0.67 21.79
CA VAL A 559 -15.29 0.06 20.52
C VAL A 559 -16.69 -0.53 20.66
N GLU A 560 -16.92 -1.30 21.73
CA GLU A 560 -18.22 -1.90 22.04
C GLU A 560 -19.31 -0.85 22.26
N ALA A 561 -18.97 0.28 22.86
CA ALA A 561 -19.90 1.39 23.07
C ALA A 561 -20.27 2.09 21.75
N LEU A 562 -19.32 2.27 20.84
CA LEU A 562 -19.53 2.94 19.54
C LEU A 562 -20.25 2.05 18.50
N LYS A 563 -20.24 0.73 18.71
CA LYS A 563 -20.99 -0.24 17.90
C LYS A 563 -22.49 -0.28 18.22
N LYS A 564 -22.87 0.18 19.41
CA LYS A 564 -24.27 0.33 19.85
C LYS A 564 -24.85 1.63 19.29
#